data_AF-A0A077L9V8-F1
#
_entry.id   AF-A0A077L9V8-F1
#
_cell.length_a   1.000
_cell.length_b   1.000
_cell.length_c   1.000
_cell.angle_alpha   90.00
_cell.angle_beta   90.00
_cell.angle_gamma   90.00
#
_symmetry.space_group_name_H-M   'P 1'
#
loop_
_entity.id
_entity.type
_entity.pdbx_description
1 polymer ?
#
loop_
_entity_poly.entity_id
_entity_poly.type
_entity_poly.pdbx_seq_one_letter_code
_entity_poly.pdbx_strand_id
1 'polypeptide(L)'
;MLDQRERSAQKIIHDLFNDLEKSKDSSFKDIQDVLMKVYQKLDDPKIEQAPLVNRLVNYISFTAITKKLKFSSMQNEWIMELSTIGRKAGLNGVYRSDYGDKNQF
;
A
#
# COMPACT_ATOMS: atom_id res chain seq x y z
N MET A 1 -16.69 -19.67 5.41
CA MET A 1 -16.56 -18.49 4.54
C MET A 1 -16.15 -17.33 5.42
N LEU A 2 -14.93 -16.82 5.27
CA LEU A 2 -14.46 -15.65 6.02
C LEU A 2 -15.15 -14.40 5.45
N ASP A 3 -15.83 -13.66 6.32
CA ASP A 3 -16.51 -12.40 6.03
C ASP A 3 -15.46 -11.38 5.52
N GLN A 4 -15.32 -11.25 4.20
CA GLN A 4 -14.46 -10.23 3.56
C GLN A 4 -15.13 -8.86 3.70
N ARG A 5 -15.06 -8.26 4.89
CA ARG A 5 -15.31 -6.83 5.02
C ARG A 5 -14.14 -6.10 4.36
N GLU A 6 -14.40 -5.36 3.28
CA GLU A 6 -13.40 -4.48 2.67
C GLU A 6 -12.81 -3.56 3.75
N ARG A 7 -11.49 -3.63 3.98
CA ARG A 7 -10.79 -2.71 4.88
C ARG A 7 -10.58 -1.37 4.17
N SER A 8 -10.74 -0.26 4.88
CA SER A 8 -10.37 1.05 4.34
C SER A 8 -8.85 1.16 4.18
N ALA A 9 -8.37 1.95 3.22
CA ALA A 9 -6.94 2.15 3.04
C ALA A 9 -6.26 2.70 4.30
N GLN A 10 -6.94 3.61 5.03
CA GLN A 10 -6.44 4.15 6.29
C GLN A 10 -6.18 3.05 7.33
N LYS A 11 -7.10 2.08 7.45
CA LYS A 11 -6.93 0.96 8.39
C LYS A 11 -5.75 0.07 7.99
N ILE A 12 -5.64 -0.25 6.70
CA ILE A 12 -4.53 -1.09 6.20
C ILE A 12 -3.18 -0.39 6.37
N ILE A 13 -3.10 0.91 6.08
CA ILE A 13 -1.89 1.72 6.28
C ILE A 13 -1.48 1.74 7.75
N HIS A 14 -2.44 1.95 8.65
CA HIS A 14 -2.19 1.93 10.10
C HIS A 14 -1.69 0.57 10.57
N ASP A 15 -2.31 -0.52 10.14
CA ASP A 15 -1.91 -1.89 10.51
C ASP A 15 -0.50 -2.21 9.98
N LEU A 16 -0.21 -1.87 8.72
CA LEU A 16 1.11 -2.06 8.11
C LEU A 16 2.19 -1.22 8.82
N PHE A 17 1.92 0.05 9.12
CA PHE A 17 2.85 0.91 9.86
C PHE A 17 3.22 0.30 11.21
N ASN A 18 2.21 -0.07 12.00
CA ASN A 18 2.42 -0.63 13.34
C ASN A 18 3.16 -1.96 13.29
N ASP A 19 2.88 -2.80 12.29
CA ASP A 19 3.58 -4.08 12.16
C ASP A 19 5.06 -3.90 11.77
N LEU A 20 5.36 -2.97 10.87
CA LEU A 20 6.74 -2.60 10.55
C LEU A 20 7.46 -2.03 11.78
N GLU A 21 6.78 -1.21 12.58
CA GLU A 21 7.34 -0.61 13.80
C GLU A 21 7.74 -1.63 14.86
N LYS A 22 6.98 -2.72 15.02
CA LYS A 22 7.31 -3.80 15.96
C LYS A 22 8.68 -4.42 15.72
N SER A 23 9.10 -4.51 14.45
CA SER A 23 10.40 -5.10 14.09
C SER A 23 11.60 -4.26 14.57
N LYS A 24 11.39 -2.95 14.77
CA LYS A 24 12.44 -1.94 15.01
C LYS A 24 13.55 -1.95 13.94
N ASP A 25 13.29 -2.52 12.77
CA ASP A 25 14.23 -2.54 11.67
C ASP A 25 14.24 -1.17 10.98
N SER A 26 15.34 -0.44 11.20
CA SER A 26 15.56 0.90 10.65
C SER A 26 15.52 0.96 9.11
N SER A 27 15.68 -0.17 8.42
CA SER A 27 15.62 -0.24 6.96
C SER A 27 14.24 0.15 6.39
N PHE A 28 13.18 0.03 7.20
CA PHE A 28 11.81 0.41 6.86
C PHE A 28 11.44 1.85 7.19
N LYS A 29 12.34 2.64 7.78
CA LYS A 29 12.01 3.99 8.26
C LYS A 29 11.42 4.91 7.18
N ASP A 30 11.99 4.88 5.99
CA ASP A 30 11.48 5.69 4.87
C ASP A 30 10.09 5.24 4.40
N ILE A 31 9.75 3.95 4.54
CA ILE A 31 8.41 3.43 4.23
C ILE A 31 7.44 3.83 5.33
N GLN A 32 7.84 3.74 6.60
CA GLN A 32 7.04 4.17 7.75
C GLN A 32 6.69 5.67 7.68
N ASP A 33 7.66 6.52 7.33
CA ASP A 33 7.45 7.96 7.19
C ASP A 33 6.43 8.27 6.07
N VAL A 34 6.47 7.55 4.96
CA VAL A 34 5.53 7.73 3.85
C VAL A 34 4.15 7.17 4.19
N LEU A 35 4.06 6.03 4.88
CA LEU A 35 2.80 5.48 5.39
C LEU A 35 2.10 6.51 6.31
N MET A 36 2.84 7.11 7.24
CA MET A 36 2.31 8.14 8.15
C MET A 36 1.81 9.38 7.38
N LYS A 37 2.60 9.88 6.42
CA LYS A 37 2.20 11.03 5.59
C LYS A 37 0.94 10.75 4.77
N VAL A 38 0.80 9.54 4.23
CA VAL A 38 -0.38 9.16 3.45
C VAL A 38 -1.59 8.98 4.36
N TYR A 39 -1.42 8.36 5.53
CA TYR A 39 -2.47 8.22 6.53
C TYR A 39 -3.10 9.58 6.88
N GLN A 40 -2.27 10.57 7.23
CA GLN A 40 -2.71 11.93 7.56
C GLN A 40 -3.41 12.64 6.40
N LYS A 41 -2.95 12.43 5.15
CA LYS A 41 -3.58 13.03 3.97
C LYS A 41 -4.97 12.45 3.67
N LEU A 42 -5.24 11.21 4.07
CA LEU A 42 -6.54 10.58 3.87
C LEU A 42 -7.62 11.13 4.82
N ASP A 43 -7.25 11.92 5.83
CA ASP A 43 -8.21 12.62 6.71
C ASP A 43 -8.87 13.82 6.03
N ASP A 44 -8.30 14.36 4.94
CA ASP A 44 -8.89 15.44 4.17
C ASP A 44 -9.90 14.88 3.15
N PRO A 45 -11.21 15.19 3.26
CA PRO A 45 -12.24 14.68 2.34
C PRO A 45 -12.08 15.17 0.91
N LYS A 46 -11.24 16.19 0.65
CA LYS A 46 -10.93 16.68 -0.71
C LYS A 46 -9.87 15.83 -1.41
N ILE A 47 -9.18 14.95 -0.69
CA ILE A 47 -8.13 14.11 -1.25
C ILE A 47 -8.72 12.86 -1.87
N GLU A 48 -8.45 12.66 -3.15
CA GLU A 48 -8.78 11.41 -3.82
C GLU A 48 -7.89 10.26 -3.29
N GLN A 49 -8.53 9.29 -2.63
CA GLN A 49 -7.85 8.18 -1.99
C GLN A 49 -7.07 7.31 -2.99
N ALA A 50 -7.70 6.89 -4.09
CA ALA A 50 -7.12 5.89 -4.98
C ALA A 50 -5.80 6.35 -5.64
N PRO A 51 -5.68 7.57 -6.22
CA PRO A 51 -4.42 8.05 -6.78
C PRO A 51 -3.31 8.18 -5.73
N LEU A 52 -3.64 8.56 -4.50
CA LEU A 52 -2.68 8.69 -3.42
C LEU A 52 -2.16 7.31 -2.97
N VAL A 53 -3.05 6.34 -2.82
CA VAL A 53 -2.72 4.96 -2.46
C VAL A 53 -1.90 4.28 -3.57
N ASN A 54 -2.20 4.53 -4.85
CA ASN A 54 -1.40 4.01 -5.95
C ASN A 54 0.06 4.49 -5.89
N ARG A 55 0.28 5.79 -5.59
CA ARG A 55 1.64 6.35 -5.41
C ARG A 55 2.34 5.73 -4.21
N LEU A 56 1.62 5.48 -3.11
CA LEU A 56 2.14 4.79 -1.93
C LEU A 56 2.66 3.39 -2.29
N VAL A 57 1.86 2.58 -2.97
CA VAL A 57 2.24 1.21 -3.35
C VAL A 57 3.46 1.22 -4.27
N ASN A 58 3.50 2.10 -5.28
CA ASN A 58 4.66 2.24 -6.15
C ASN A 58 5.93 2.61 -5.38
N TYR A 59 5.83 3.52 -4.41
CA TYR A 59 6.96 3.89 -3.56
C TYR A 59 7.45 2.72 -2.69
N ILE A 60 6.53 1.97 -2.08
CA ILE A 60 6.86 0.77 -1.29
C ILE A 60 7.60 -0.25 -2.16
N SER A 61 7.06 -0.58 -3.35
CA SER A 61 7.67 -1.53 -4.28
C SER A 61 9.07 -1.09 -4.72
N PHE A 62 9.22 0.18 -5.14
CA PHE A 62 10.51 0.73 -5.55
C PHE A 62 11.55 0.68 -4.42
N THR A 63 11.15 1.09 -3.21
CA THR A 63 12.03 1.11 -2.04
C THR A 63 12.42 -0.30 -1.63
N ALA A 64 11.48 -1.24 -1.63
CA ALA A 64 11.74 -2.63 -1.28
C ALA A 64 12.70 -3.31 -2.25
N ILE A 65 12.55 -3.06 -3.56
CA ILE A 65 13.48 -3.57 -4.58
C ILE A 65 14.87 -2.96 -4.37
N THR A 66 14.95 -1.63 -4.25
CA THR A 66 16.22 -0.89 -4.14
C THR A 66 17.01 -1.29 -2.90
N LYS A 67 16.33 -1.40 -1.75
CA LYS A 67 16.96 -1.74 -0.46
C LYS A 67 16.94 -3.24 -0.15
N LYS A 68 16.44 -4.07 -1.07
CA LYS A 68 16.28 -5.53 -0.92
C LYS A 68 15.50 -5.92 0.34
N LEU A 69 14.48 -5.14 0.69
CA LEU A 69 13.65 -5.38 1.87
C LEU A 69 12.78 -6.62 1.68
N LYS A 70 12.49 -7.31 2.77
CA LYS A 70 11.63 -8.50 2.80
C LYS A 70 10.46 -8.24 3.74
N PHE A 71 9.26 -8.31 3.19
CA PHE A 71 8.03 -8.23 3.97
C PHE A 71 7.58 -9.62 4.41
N SER A 72 6.91 -9.69 5.55
CA SER A 72 6.20 -10.90 5.99
C SER A 72 5.01 -11.22 5.05
N SER A 73 4.43 -12.42 5.14
CA SER A 73 3.22 -12.77 4.37
C SER A 73 2.10 -11.77 4.61
N MET A 74 1.83 -11.45 5.88
CA MET A 74 0.79 -10.50 6.29
C MET A 74 1.04 -9.09 5.74
N GLN A 75 2.28 -8.62 5.77
CA GLN A 75 2.65 -7.31 5.21
C GLN A 75 2.44 -7.29 3.69
N ASN A 76 2.79 -8.37 2.98
CA ASN A 76 2.52 -8.50 1.55
C ASN A 76 1.02 -8.52 1.23
N GLU A 77 0.21 -9.18 2.06
CA GLU A 77 -1.26 -9.18 1.93
C GLU A 77 -1.81 -7.75 2.03
N TRP A 78 -1.39 -6.97 3.03
CA TRP A 78 -1.78 -5.56 3.16
C TRP A 78 -1.32 -4.70 1.99
N ILE A 79 -0.09 -4.89 1.49
CA ILE A 79 0.40 -4.17 0.31
C ILE A 79 -0.44 -4.51 -0.94
N MET A 80 -0.89 -5.77 -1.06
CA MET A 80 -1.76 -6.21 -2.16
C MET A 80 -3.17 -5.64 -2.05
N GLU A 81 -3.74 -5.57 -0.84
CA GLU A 81 -5.03 -4.89 -0.60
C GLU A 81 -4.95 -3.40 -0.97
N LEU A 82 -3.87 -2.71 -0.56
CA LEU A 82 -3.61 -1.31 -0.95
C LEU A 82 -3.47 -1.17 -2.47
N SER A 83 -2.81 -2.12 -3.14
CA SER A 83 -2.70 -2.12 -4.60
C SER A 83 -4.09 -2.22 -5.26
N THR A 84 -4.98 -3.06 -4.74
CA THR A 84 -6.36 -3.17 -5.21
C THR A 84 -7.15 -1.87 -5.05
N ILE A 85 -6.97 -1.16 -3.93
CA ILE A 85 -7.58 0.16 -3.71
C ILE A 85 -6.99 1.20 -4.68
N GLY A 86 -5.66 1.22 -4.84
CA GLY A 86 -4.97 2.14 -5.74
C GLY A 86 -5.35 1.96 -7.21
N ARG A 87 -5.62 0.73 -7.64
CA ARG A 87 -6.06 0.40 -9.01
C ARG A 87 -7.40 1.00 -9.39
N LYS A 88 -8.28 1.33 -8.43
CA LYS A 88 -9.52 2.08 -8.72
C LYS A 88 -9.24 3.43 -9.39
N ALA A 89 -8.06 4.04 -9.16
CA ALA A 89 -7.62 5.22 -9.91
C ALA A 89 -7.27 4.92 -11.38
N GLY A 90 -6.72 3.74 -11.65
CA GLY A 90 -6.32 3.29 -12.99
C GLY A 90 -7.48 2.85 -13.88
N LEU A 91 -8.66 2.56 -13.30
CA LEU A 91 -9.89 2.33 -14.07
C LEU A 91 -10.36 3.61 -14.80
N ASN A 92 -9.96 4.79 -14.34
CA ASN A 92 -10.16 6.08 -15.02
C ASN A 92 -9.00 6.46 -15.95
N GLY A 93 -7.95 5.64 -16.06
CA GLY A 93 -6.81 5.88 -16.95
C GLY A 93 -5.65 4.90 -16.75
N VAL A 94 -5.49 3.96 -17.67
CA VAL A 94 -4.19 3.36 -18.10
C VAL A 94 -3.51 2.26 -17.24
N TYR A 95 -4.04 1.80 -16.10
CA TYR A 95 -3.39 0.71 -15.34
C TYR A 95 -4.33 -0.44 -14.96
N ARG A 96 -4.75 -1.22 -15.97
CA ARG A 96 -5.42 -2.51 -15.77
C ARG A 96 -4.39 -3.62 -15.71
N SER A 97 -3.84 -3.90 -14.53
CA SER A 97 -3.45 -5.25 -14.12
C SER A 97 -3.02 -5.29 -12.67
N ASP A 98 -3.24 -6.43 -12.02
CA ASP A 98 -2.58 -6.76 -10.75
C ASP A 98 -1.07 -6.59 -10.95
N TYR A 99 -0.40 -5.87 -10.06
CA TYR A 99 1.06 -5.73 -10.07
C TYR A 99 1.68 -7.13 -9.85
N GLY A 100 1.87 -7.88 -10.93
CA GLY A 100 2.31 -9.28 -10.94
C GLY A 100 1.45 -10.25 -11.74
N ASP A 101 0.29 -9.83 -12.27
CA ASP A 101 -0.48 -10.69 -13.19
C ASP A 101 0.21 -10.73 -14.55
N LYS A 102 0.62 -11.94 -14.96
CA LYS A 102 1.22 -12.19 -16.28
C LYS A 102 0.27 -11.85 -17.43
N ASN A 103 -1.04 -11.79 -17.20
CA ASN A 103 -2.04 -11.42 -18.20
C ASN A 103 -1.96 -9.93 -18.61
N GLN A 104 -1.03 -9.17 -18.03
CA GLN A 104 -0.76 -7.77 -18.35
C GLN A 104 0.23 -7.56 -19.51
N PHE A 105 0.83 -8.65 -20.00
CA PHE A 105 1.76 -8.67 -21.13
C PHE A 105 1.13 -9.34 -22.34
#